data_AF-A0A1V6D9Z3-F1
#
_entry.id   AF-A0A1V6D9Z3-F1
#
_cell.length_a   1.000
_cell.length_b   1.000
_cell.length_c   1.000
_cell.angle_alpha   90.00
_cell.angle_beta   90.00
_cell.angle_gamma   90.00
#
_symmetry.space_group_name_H-M   'P 1'
#
loop_
_entity.id
_entity.type
_entity.pdbx_description
1 polymer ?
#
loop_
_entity_poly.entity_id
_entity_poly.type
_entity_poly.pdbx_seq_one_letter_code
_entity_poly.pdbx_strand_id
1 'polypeptide(L)'
;MIRLILNADHLAGALGEALRACRHRLFIATADVKDLHMGGLMPGGRAAPQGTSILEVFEQLSRNGIETRLLHSGVPSGALLGELKERGRPALLHMRRCVRLHAKAVVADGRWMYLGSANLTGAGLGAKSPRRRNFEAGIWTDELSLIDPVLDMLDNVWSGNECTTCGRKDYCPVPLEEPRL
;
A
#
# COMPACT_ATOMS: atom_id res chain seq x y z
N MET A 1 13.97 -4.95 15.83
CA MET A 1 13.94 -3.53 16.22
C MET A 1 12.55 -2.95 16.01
N ILE A 2 12.18 -1.94 16.78
CA ILE A 2 10.98 -1.11 16.55
C ILE A 2 11.42 0.35 16.46
N ARG A 3 10.90 1.08 15.47
CA ARG A 3 11.16 2.52 15.28
C ARG A 3 9.85 3.27 15.04
N LEU A 4 9.66 4.37 15.73
CA LEU A 4 8.52 5.25 15.53
C LEU A 4 8.66 6.05 14.22
N ILE A 5 7.55 6.22 13.50
CA ILE A 5 7.43 7.08 12.32
C ILE A 5 6.28 8.05 12.57
N LEU A 6 6.52 9.35 12.37
CA LEU A 6 5.53 10.40 12.62
C LEU A 6 5.36 11.30 11.40
N ASN A 7 4.11 11.68 11.11
CA ASN A 7 3.76 12.77 10.21
C ASN A 7 4.51 12.74 8.85
N ALA A 8 5.43 13.69 8.63
CA ALA A 8 6.17 13.86 7.38
C ALA A 8 7.09 12.68 7.03
N ASP A 9 7.47 11.87 8.02
CA ASP A 9 8.46 10.80 7.84
C ASP A 9 7.85 9.55 7.20
N HIS A 10 6.52 9.46 7.09
CA HIS A 10 5.83 8.28 6.56
C HIS A 10 6.22 7.96 5.12
N LEU A 11 6.38 8.94 4.23
CA LEU A 11 6.73 8.65 2.85
C LEU A 11 8.09 7.97 2.76
N ALA A 12 9.08 8.46 3.50
CA ALA A 12 10.42 7.90 3.50
C ALA A 12 10.51 6.59 4.29
N GLY A 13 9.98 6.57 5.52
CA GLY A 13 10.12 5.45 6.46
C GLY A 13 9.12 4.31 6.25
N ALA A 14 7.91 4.57 5.75
CA ALA A 14 6.90 3.54 5.52
C ALA A 14 6.96 2.99 4.09
N LEU A 15 6.91 3.86 3.08
CA LEU A 15 6.91 3.42 1.68
C LEU A 15 8.33 3.35 1.11
N GLY A 16 9.11 4.42 1.25
CA GLY A 16 10.44 4.54 0.65
C GLY A 16 11.41 3.43 1.09
N GLU A 17 11.48 3.15 2.38
CA GLU A 17 12.30 2.06 2.91
C GLU A 17 11.81 0.68 2.46
N ALA A 18 10.50 0.42 2.47
CA ALA A 18 9.93 -0.83 1.94
C ALA A 18 10.33 -1.05 0.46
N LEU A 19 10.21 -0.01 -0.37
CA LEU A 19 10.58 -0.06 -1.80
C LEU A 19 12.09 -0.30 -2.01
N ARG A 20 12.95 0.10 -1.08
CA ARG A 20 14.40 -0.18 -1.13
C ARG A 20 14.72 -1.59 -0.62
N ALA A 21 13.99 -2.07 0.38
CA ALA A 21 14.23 -3.37 1.00
C ALA A 21 13.65 -4.54 0.18
N CYS A 22 12.51 -4.33 -0.47
CA CYS A 22 11.75 -5.38 -1.15
C CYS A 22 12.49 -5.98 -2.36
N ARG A 23 12.45 -7.30 -2.50
CA ARG A 23 13.08 -8.09 -3.57
C ARG A 23 12.11 -9.03 -4.27
N HIS A 24 11.05 -9.47 -3.60
CA HIS A 24 10.13 -10.48 -4.14
C HIS A 24 8.68 -10.02 -4.08
N ARG A 25 8.22 -9.53 -2.94
CA ARG A 25 6.81 -9.20 -2.74
C ARG A 25 6.60 -8.05 -1.77
N LEU A 26 5.89 -7.04 -2.24
CA LEU A 26 5.38 -5.91 -1.45
C LEU A 26 3.89 -6.12 -1.20
N PHE A 27 3.48 -6.18 0.05
CA PHE A 27 2.07 -6.26 0.43
C PHE A 27 1.65 -4.94 1.12
N ILE A 28 0.77 -4.19 0.48
CA ILE A 28 0.18 -2.95 0.99
C ILE A 28 -1.28 -3.21 1.37
N ALA A 29 -1.63 -2.88 2.61
CA ALA A 29 -3.00 -2.80 3.08
C ALA A 29 -3.33 -1.35 3.43
N THR A 30 -4.44 -0.80 2.95
CA THR A 30 -4.85 0.58 3.24
C THR A 30 -6.35 0.76 3.14
N ALA A 31 -6.97 1.59 3.97
CA ALA A 31 -8.41 1.84 3.82
C ALA A 31 -8.67 2.68 2.56
N ASP A 32 -7.96 3.79 2.44
CA ASP A 32 -8.05 4.70 1.29
C ASP A 32 -6.81 4.61 0.42
N VAL A 33 -7.00 4.64 -0.90
CA VAL A 33 -5.91 4.71 -1.87
C VAL A 33 -6.19 5.82 -2.87
N LYS A 34 -5.22 6.73 -3.00
CA LYS A 34 -5.28 7.85 -3.93
C LYS A 34 -4.06 7.85 -4.83
N ASP A 35 -4.16 8.53 -5.96
CA ASP A 35 -2.98 8.81 -6.76
C ASP A 35 -2.01 9.70 -5.96
N LEU A 36 -0.85 9.12 -5.65
CA LEU A 36 0.19 9.72 -4.84
C LEU A 36 1.34 10.10 -5.76
N HIS A 37 1.59 11.40 -5.88
CA HIS A 37 2.82 11.91 -6.48
C HIS A 37 3.93 11.98 -5.43
N MET A 38 4.99 11.22 -5.67
CA MET A 38 6.18 11.19 -4.83
C MET A 38 7.20 12.20 -5.35
N GLY A 39 7.68 13.05 -4.45
CA GLY A 39 8.88 13.83 -4.69
C GLY A 39 10.10 12.98 -4.36
N GLY A 40 10.75 12.37 -5.36
CA GLY A 40 12.12 11.87 -5.20
C GLY A 40 12.33 10.41 -4.74
N LEU A 41 11.32 9.55 -4.60
CA LEU A 41 11.51 8.19 -4.04
C LEU A 41 11.17 7.06 -5.03
N MET A 42 12.17 6.45 -5.68
CA MET A 42 12.03 5.20 -6.46
C MET A 42 12.54 3.96 -5.73
N PRO A 43 12.05 2.75 -6.09
CA PRO A 43 12.68 1.48 -5.71
C PRO A 43 14.18 1.46 -6.09
N GLY A 44 15.01 0.89 -5.22
CA GLY A 44 16.46 0.79 -5.46
C GLY A 44 17.28 2.06 -5.17
N GLY A 45 16.70 3.08 -4.51
CA GLY A 45 17.45 4.24 -3.99
C GLY A 45 17.75 5.33 -5.00
N ARG A 46 17.19 5.27 -6.21
CA ARG A 46 17.29 6.35 -7.20
C ARG A 46 16.37 7.52 -6.82
N ALA A 47 16.84 8.74 -7.00
CA ALA A 47 15.99 9.92 -6.92
C ALA A 47 14.94 9.85 -8.02
N ALA A 48 13.67 9.78 -7.64
CA ALA A 48 12.58 9.90 -8.59
C ALA A 48 12.58 11.32 -9.21
N PRO A 49 12.25 11.47 -10.51
CA PRO A 49 11.81 12.75 -11.03
C PRO A 49 10.73 13.36 -10.13
N GLN A 50 10.71 14.68 -10.02
CA GLN A 50 9.69 15.35 -9.25
C GLN A 50 8.32 15.04 -9.87
N GLY A 51 7.40 14.45 -9.09
CA GLY A 51 6.05 14.14 -9.55
C GLY A 51 5.79 12.68 -9.97
N THR A 52 6.72 11.74 -9.74
CA THR A 52 6.45 10.34 -10.08
C THR A 52 5.24 9.78 -9.35
N SER A 53 4.31 9.18 -10.09
CA SER A 53 3.08 8.63 -9.53
C SER A 53 3.32 7.29 -8.84
N ILE A 54 2.39 6.89 -7.97
CA ILE A 54 2.44 5.57 -7.33
C ILE A 54 2.28 4.45 -8.36
N LEU A 55 1.55 4.70 -9.46
CA LEU A 55 1.40 3.74 -10.55
C LEU A 55 2.74 3.48 -11.24
N GLU A 56 3.52 4.53 -11.50
CA GLU A 56 4.87 4.41 -12.09
C GLU A 56 5.82 3.61 -11.17
N VAL A 57 5.65 3.69 -9.84
CA VAL A 57 6.37 2.80 -8.91
C VAL A 57 5.92 1.36 -9.04
N PHE A 58 4.62 1.08 -9.11
CA PHE A 58 4.12 -0.28 -9.31
C PHE A 58 4.58 -0.87 -10.65
N GLU A 59 4.63 -0.06 -11.72
CA GLU A 59 5.21 -0.46 -12.99
C GLU A 59 6.68 -0.84 -12.83
N GLN A 60 7.48 -0.01 -12.13
CA GLN A 60 8.90 -0.29 -11.93
C GLN A 60 9.12 -1.54 -11.07
N LEU A 61 8.32 -1.75 -10.02
CA LEU A 61 8.35 -3.00 -9.23
C LEU A 61 8.03 -4.20 -10.12
N SER A 62 7.00 -4.11 -10.96
CA SER A 62 6.64 -5.16 -11.90
C SER A 62 7.76 -5.46 -12.90
N ARG A 63 8.45 -4.43 -13.44
CA ARG A 63 9.61 -4.61 -14.32
C ARG A 63 10.80 -5.27 -13.61
N ASN A 64 10.94 -5.02 -12.31
CA ASN A 64 11.96 -5.63 -11.47
C ASN A 64 11.58 -7.05 -10.99
N GLY A 65 10.43 -7.59 -11.41
CA GLY A 65 9.97 -8.91 -10.98
C GLY A 65 9.42 -8.96 -9.56
N ILE A 66 9.06 -7.82 -8.97
CA ILE A 66 8.52 -7.73 -7.62
C ILE A 66 6.98 -7.73 -7.68
N GLU A 67 6.36 -8.71 -7.04
CA GLU A 67 4.91 -8.80 -6.88
C GLU A 67 4.42 -7.69 -5.94
N THR A 68 3.40 -6.94 -6.35
CA THR A 68 2.72 -5.99 -5.47
C THR A 68 1.30 -6.46 -5.20
N ARG A 69 0.97 -6.71 -3.93
CA ARG A 69 -0.40 -6.94 -3.46
C ARG A 69 -0.94 -5.67 -2.84
N LEU A 70 -2.01 -5.12 -3.39
CA LEU A 70 -2.70 -3.96 -2.85
C LEU A 70 -4.10 -4.37 -2.38
N LEU A 71 -4.24 -4.55 -1.06
CA LEU A 71 -5.53 -4.77 -0.41
C LEU A 71 -6.09 -3.43 0.06
N HIS A 72 -7.29 -3.09 -0.38
CA HIS A 72 -7.91 -1.80 -0.04
C HIS A 72 -9.40 -1.92 0.33
N SER A 73 -9.98 -0.89 0.94
CA SER A 73 -11.41 -0.86 1.28
C SER A 73 -12.20 0.12 0.42
N GLY A 74 -11.75 1.37 0.38
CA GLY A 74 -12.32 2.44 -0.43
C GLY A 74 -12.11 2.20 -1.92
N VAL A 75 -12.99 2.77 -2.75
CA VAL A 75 -12.74 2.82 -4.20
C VAL A 75 -11.51 3.70 -4.45
N PRO A 76 -10.52 3.25 -5.25
CA PRO A 76 -9.39 4.09 -5.61
C PRO A 76 -9.85 5.43 -6.19
N SER A 77 -9.11 6.51 -5.91
CA SER A 77 -9.47 7.84 -6.42
C SER A 77 -9.65 7.86 -7.93
N GLY A 78 -10.53 8.71 -8.45
CA GLY A 78 -10.75 8.85 -9.90
C GLY A 78 -9.48 9.12 -10.71
N ALA A 79 -8.50 9.86 -10.15
CA ALA A 79 -7.20 10.06 -10.79
C ALA A 79 -6.44 8.75 -11.00
N LEU A 80 -6.30 7.92 -9.94
CA LEU A 80 -5.64 6.62 -10.02
C LEU A 80 -6.38 5.65 -10.95
N LEU A 81 -7.73 5.66 -10.95
CA LEU A 81 -8.51 4.86 -11.88
C LEU A 81 -8.34 5.32 -13.33
N GLY A 82 -8.25 6.63 -13.57
CA GLY A 82 -7.95 7.21 -14.88
C GLY A 82 -6.60 6.74 -15.40
N GLU A 83 -5.55 6.86 -14.59
CA GLU A 83 -4.20 6.39 -14.93
C GLU A 83 -4.16 4.88 -15.20
N LEU A 84 -4.84 4.06 -14.38
CA LEU A 84 -4.95 2.62 -14.61
C LEU A 84 -5.67 2.28 -15.91
N LYS A 85 -6.71 3.05 -16.27
CA LYS A 85 -7.47 2.85 -17.51
C LYS A 85 -6.65 3.27 -18.74
N GLU A 86 -5.91 4.37 -18.64
CA GLU A 86 -5.13 4.92 -19.75
C GLU A 86 -3.84 4.14 -20.01
N ARG A 87 -3.11 3.76 -18.94
CA ARG A 87 -1.80 3.09 -19.04
C ARG A 87 -1.87 1.56 -18.91
N GLY A 88 -2.97 1.05 -18.35
CA GLY A 88 -3.12 -0.36 -17.98
C GLY A 88 -2.58 -0.68 -16.59
N ARG A 89 -3.05 -1.79 -16.01
CA ARG A 89 -2.53 -2.33 -14.75
C ARG A 89 -1.17 -2.99 -14.98
N PRO A 90 -0.13 -2.69 -14.17
CA PRO A 90 1.13 -3.43 -14.20
C PRO A 90 0.92 -4.93 -14.00
N ALA A 91 1.68 -5.75 -14.73
CA ALA A 91 1.47 -7.20 -14.78
C ALA A 91 1.49 -7.87 -13.40
N LEU A 92 2.43 -7.47 -12.53
CA LEU A 92 2.60 -8.01 -11.18
C LEU A 92 1.91 -7.18 -10.09
N LEU A 93 1.04 -6.23 -10.44
CA LEU A 93 0.22 -5.50 -9.47
C LEU A 93 -1.14 -6.19 -9.32
N HIS A 94 -1.36 -6.87 -8.19
CA HIS A 94 -2.66 -7.45 -7.84
C HIS A 94 -3.41 -6.51 -6.90
N MET A 95 -4.69 -6.27 -7.19
CA MET A 95 -5.54 -5.40 -6.37
C MET A 95 -6.75 -6.19 -5.89
N ARG A 96 -7.01 -6.18 -4.58
CA ARG A 96 -8.20 -6.80 -3.99
C ARG A 96 -8.89 -5.80 -3.07
N ARG A 97 -10.23 -5.89 -3.03
CA ARG A 97 -11.05 -5.00 -2.22
C ARG A 97 -11.81 -5.75 -1.14
N CYS A 98 -11.72 -5.27 0.10
CA CYS A 98 -12.54 -5.71 1.23
C CYS A 98 -13.04 -4.49 2.00
N VAL A 99 -14.37 -4.31 2.08
CA VAL A 99 -14.99 -3.15 2.76
C VAL A 99 -14.76 -3.11 4.27
N ARG A 100 -14.34 -4.23 4.87
CA ARG A 100 -13.97 -4.32 6.29
C ARG A 100 -12.51 -3.96 6.55
N LEU A 101 -11.67 -3.81 5.53
CA LEU A 101 -10.26 -3.50 5.73
C LEU A 101 -10.08 -2.06 6.23
N HIS A 102 -9.52 -1.91 7.43
CA HIS A 102 -9.13 -0.61 7.96
C HIS A 102 -7.67 -0.53 8.39
N ALA A 103 -6.93 -1.63 8.34
CA ALA A 103 -5.50 -1.67 8.60
C ALA A 103 -4.74 -0.79 7.60
N LYS A 104 -3.65 -0.17 8.05
CA LYS A 104 -2.66 0.46 7.18
C LYS A 104 -1.31 -0.16 7.46
N ALA A 105 -0.85 -0.95 6.51
CA ALA A 105 0.39 -1.70 6.64
C ALA A 105 1.10 -1.75 5.29
N VAL A 106 2.43 -1.77 5.36
CA VAL A 106 3.30 -2.07 4.22
C VAL A 106 4.23 -3.16 4.70
N VAL A 107 4.19 -4.33 4.08
CA VAL A 107 5.06 -5.47 4.41
C VAL A 107 5.92 -5.77 3.19
N ALA A 108 7.25 -5.80 3.35
CA ALA A 108 8.19 -6.18 2.30
C ALA A 108 8.83 -7.52 2.64
N ASP A 109 8.67 -8.49 1.73
CA ASP A 109 9.22 -9.85 1.80
C ASP A 109 8.96 -10.60 3.11
N GLY A 110 7.93 -10.22 3.88
CA GLY A 110 7.63 -10.81 5.19
C GLY A 110 8.69 -10.55 6.27
N ARG A 111 9.61 -9.60 6.05
CA ARG A 111 10.76 -9.34 6.95
C ARG A 111 10.91 -7.90 7.38
N TRP A 112 10.05 -7.04 6.86
CA TRP A 112 10.04 -5.61 7.09
C TRP A 112 8.58 -5.18 7.09
N MET A 113 8.16 -4.42 8.09
CA MET A 113 6.79 -3.93 8.19
C MET A 113 6.72 -2.50 8.69
N TYR A 114 5.90 -1.70 8.02
CA TYR A 114 5.25 -0.55 8.61
C TYR A 114 3.82 -0.92 9.03
N LEU A 115 3.41 -0.51 10.22
CA LEU A 115 2.04 -0.61 10.72
C LEU A 115 1.65 0.70 11.42
N GLY A 116 0.53 1.30 11.04
CA GLY A 116 0.11 2.57 11.64
C GLY A 116 -1.19 3.14 11.10
N SER A 117 -1.33 4.46 11.18
CA SER A 117 -2.55 5.18 10.80
C SER A 117 -2.56 5.68 9.36
N ALA A 118 -1.40 5.89 8.74
CA ALA A 118 -1.29 6.53 7.43
C ALA A 118 -1.82 5.66 6.28
N ASN A 119 -2.89 6.12 5.60
CA ASN A 119 -3.35 5.56 4.33
C ASN A 119 -2.37 5.87 3.18
N LEU A 120 -2.42 5.08 2.09
CA LEU A 120 -1.68 5.29 0.84
C LEU A 120 -2.23 6.51 0.06
N THR A 121 -2.00 7.69 0.61
CA THR A 121 -2.42 8.99 0.06
C THR A 121 -1.35 10.03 0.35
N GLY A 122 -1.32 11.12 -0.42
CA GLY A 122 -0.35 12.18 -0.16
C GLY A 122 -0.47 12.84 1.23
N ALA A 123 -1.68 12.96 1.77
CA ALA A 123 -1.89 13.54 3.09
C ALA A 123 -1.48 12.57 4.22
N GLY A 124 -1.78 11.28 4.07
CA GLY A 124 -1.41 10.25 5.05
C GLY A 124 0.09 9.97 5.07
N LEU A 125 0.73 9.83 3.92
CA LEU A 125 2.18 9.57 3.86
C LEU A 125 3.04 10.82 4.14
N GLY A 126 2.45 11.95 4.53
CA GLY A 126 3.23 13.15 4.85
C GLY A 126 3.79 13.89 3.64
N ALA A 127 3.38 13.54 2.42
CA ALA A 127 3.82 14.17 1.16
C ALA A 127 3.20 15.56 0.90
N LYS A 128 2.24 16.00 1.74
CA LYS A 128 1.66 17.35 1.69
C LYS A 128 2.32 18.27 2.73
N SER A 129 2.14 19.57 2.55
CA SER A 129 2.67 20.59 3.48
C SER A 129 2.14 20.40 4.91
N PRO A 130 2.80 20.94 5.95
CA PRO A 130 2.35 20.80 7.35
C PRO A 130 0.89 21.17 7.60
N ARG A 131 0.35 22.11 6.83
CA ARG A 131 -1.05 22.57 6.93
C ARG A 131 -2.06 21.67 6.20
N ARG A 132 -1.60 20.71 5.39
CA ARG A 132 -2.43 19.90 4.48
C ARG A 132 -2.19 18.40 4.58
N ARG A 133 -1.17 17.96 5.31
CA ARG A 133 -0.98 16.54 5.67
C ARG A 133 -1.75 16.20 6.94
N ASN A 134 -1.97 14.93 7.14
CA ASN A 134 -2.59 14.42 8.36
C ASN A 134 -1.57 14.39 9.52
N PHE A 135 -2.10 14.35 10.74
CA PHE A 135 -1.34 13.87 11.89
C PHE A 135 -1.38 12.35 11.89
N GLU A 136 -0.22 11.72 11.80
CA GLU A 136 -0.12 10.27 11.60
C GLU A 136 0.99 9.70 12.49
N ALA A 137 0.79 8.48 12.95
CA ALA A 137 1.76 7.72 13.71
C ALA A 137 1.75 6.26 13.27
N GLY A 138 2.94 5.67 13.27
CA GLY A 138 3.09 4.25 13.05
C GLY A 138 4.44 3.76 13.52
N ILE A 139 4.62 2.45 13.43
CA ILE A 139 5.88 1.81 13.73
C ILE A 139 6.42 1.15 12.49
N TRP A 140 7.74 1.24 12.36
CA TRP A 140 8.52 0.36 11.55
C TRP A 140 9.08 -0.77 12.41
N THR A 141 9.13 -1.99 11.89
CA THR A 141 9.77 -3.13 12.55
C THR A 141 10.27 -4.19 11.57
N ASP A 142 11.29 -4.92 11.99
CA ASP A 142 11.81 -6.16 11.40
C ASP A 142 11.66 -7.37 12.36
N GLU A 143 10.89 -7.21 13.45
CA GLU A 143 10.60 -8.29 14.40
C GLU A 143 9.52 -9.22 13.85
N LEU A 144 9.88 -10.46 13.49
CA LEU A 144 8.95 -11.44 12.93
C LEU A 144 7.74 -11.73 13.85
N SER A 145 7.94 -11.67 15.17
CA SER A 145 6.87 -11.84 16.16
C SER A 145 5.76 -10.79 16.07
N LEU A 146 6.02 -9.63 15.45
CA LEU A 146 5.03 -8.61 15.14
C LEU A 146 4.54 -8.68 13.69
N ILE A 147 5.41 -9.10 12.77
CA ILE A 147 5.10 -9.17 11.34
C ILE A 147 4.16 -10.34 11.03
N ASP A 148 4.49 -11.54 11.50
CA ASP A 148 3.79 -12.76 11.12
C ASP A 148 2.28 -12.70 11.43
N PRO A 149 1.83 -12.28 12.63
CA PRO A 149 0.40 -12.21 12.93
C PRO A 149 -0.36 -11.17 12.09
N VAL A 150 0.30 -10.07 11.72
CA VAL A 150 -0.29 -9.05 10.85
C VAL A 150 -0.39 -9.57 9.42
N LEU A 151 0.68 -10.20 8.93
CA LEU A 151 0.72 -10.79 7.60
C LEU A 151 -0.32 -11.90 7.45
N ASP A 152 -0.44 -12.79 8.44
CA ASP A 152 -1.45 -13.85 8.48
C ASP A 152 -2.88 -13.29 8.43
N MET A 153 -3.16 -12.23 9.19
CA MET A 153 -4.47 -11.56 9.15
C MET A 153 -4.74 -10.98 7.76
N LEU A 154 -3.76 -10.30 7.15
CA LEU A 154 -3.92 -9.72 5.82
C LEU A 154 -4.06 -10.80 4.73
N ASP A 155 -3.29 -11.89 4.82
CA ASP A 155 -3.36 -13.01 3.87
C ASP A 155 -4.68 -13.79 3.99
N ASN A 156 -5.27 -13.90 5.18
CA ASN A 156 -6.60 -14.47 5.36
C ASN A 156 -7.70 -13.63 4.70
N VAL A 157 -7.61 -12.29 4.82
CA VAL A 157 -8.51 -11.38 4.09
C VAL A 157 -8.24 -11.47 2.59
N TRP A 158 -6.97 -11.44 2.18
CA TRP A 158 -6.56 -11.49 0.78
C TRP A 158 -7.08 -12.74 0.10
N SER A 159 -6.91 -13.90 0.71
CA SER A 159 -7.30 -15.22 0.17
C SER A 159 -8.81 -15.46 0.23
N GLY A 160 -9.56 -14.61 0.94
CA GLY A 160 -11.01 -14.74 1.06
C GLY A 160 -11.47 -15.72 2.13
N ASN A 161 -10.58 -16.17 3.00
CA ASN A 161 -10.93 -17.05 4.13
C ASN A 161 -11.97 -16.36 5.05
N GLU A 162 -11.89 -15.04 5.16
CA GLU A 162 -12.83 -14.21 5.91
C GLU A 162 -14.18 -13.98 5.19
N CYS A 163 -14.29 -14.26 3.89
CA CYS A 163 -15.46 -13.85 3.11
C CYS A 163 -16.70 -14.70 3.37
N THR A 164 -16.53 -16.02 3.55
CA THR A 164 -17.64 -16.98 3.64
C THR A 164 -18.62 -16.65 4.77
N THR A 165 -18.12 -16.18 5.91
CA THR A 165 -18.90 -15.95 7.13
C THR A 165 -19.01 -14.46 7.53
N CYS A 166 -18.43 -13.52 6.76
CA CYS A 166 -18.38 -12.11 7.19
C CYS A 166 -19.72 -11.37 7.23
N GLY A 167 -20.76 -11.88 6.57
CA GLY A 167 -22.09 -11.27 6.55
C GLY A 167 -22.17 -9.91 5.83
N ARG A 168 -21.18 -9.55 5.00
CA ARG A 168 -21.10 -8.23 4.31
C ARG A 168 -21.21 -8.32 2.78
N LYS A 169 -21.67 -9.45 2.24
CA LYS A 169 -21.73 -9.70 0.79
C LYS A 169 -22.45 -8.59 0.03
N ASP A 170 -23.57 -8.09 0.55
CA ASP A 170 -24.39 -7.04 -0.09
C ASP A 170 -23.67 -5.68 -0.19
N TYR A 171 -22.63 -5.46 0.62
CA TYR A 171 -21.79 -4.26 0.60
C TYR A 171 -20.47 -4.46 -0.15
N CYS A 172 -20.18 -5.69 -0.56
CA CYS A 172 -19.02 -6.02 -1.37
C CYS A 172 -19.47 -6.07 -2.84
N PRO A 173 -19.39 -4.96 -3.59
CA PRO A 173 -19.89 -4.93 -4.97
C PRO A 173 -19.17 -5.96 -5.86
N VAL A 174 -17.90 -6.20 -5.56
CA VAL A 174 -17.05 -7.18 -6.24
C VAL A 174 -16.02 -7.74 -5.24
N PRO A 175 -16.39 -8.71 -4.36
CA PRO A 175 -15.54 -9.13 -3.25
C PRO A 175 -14.23 -9.73 -3.77
N LEU A 176 -13.09 -9.12 -3.41
CA LEU A 176 -11.75 -9.61 -3.76
C LEU A 176 -11.50 -9.81 -5.27
N GLU A 177 -12.36 -9.30 -6.16
CA GLU A 177 -12.07 -9.27 -7.59
C GLU A 177 -11.06 -8.17 -7.90
N GLU A 178 -10.22 -8.45 -8.90
CA GLU A 178 -9.38 -7.41 -9.49
C GLU A 178 -10.25 -6.45 -10.31
N PRO A 179 -9.91 -5.14 -10.36
CA PRO A 179 -10.61 -4.19 -11.22
C PRO A 179 -10.60 -4.68 -12.68
N ARG A 180 -11.78 -4.80 -13.29
CA ARG A 180 -11.91 -4.89 -14.76
C ARG A 180 -11.80 -3.46 -15.29
N LEU A 181 -10.65 -3.14 -15.87
CA LEU A 181 -10.32 -1.80 -16.40
C LEU A 181 -10.90 -1.59 -17.80
#